data_AF-A0A5Q2N4Z7-F1
#
_entry.id   AF-A0A5Q2N4Z7-F1
#
_cell.length_a   1.000
_cell.length_b   1.000
_cell.length_c   1.000
_cell.angle_alpha   90.00
_cell.angle_beta   90.00
_cell.angle_gamma   90.00
#
_symmetry.space_group_name_H-M   'P 1'
#
loop_
_entity.id
_entity.type
_entity.pdbx_description
1 polymer ?
#
loop_
_entity_poly.entity_id
_entity_poly.type
_entity_poly.pdbx_seq_one_letter_code
_entity_poly.pdbx_strand_id
1 'polypeptide(L)'
;MSELMEMYQAYVEEEKRQWEMEYDRTAWFVSHIMNASGNYKRPITPDKLLNKAKDSNPRVTIEERQATLKELQAKFQKTANQ
;
A
#
# COMPACT_ATOMS: atom_id res chain seq x y z
N MET A 1 -11.74 33.62 -19.00
CA MET A 1 -12.61 32.80 -18.12
C MET A 1 -12.12 31.35 -18.03
N SER A 2 -11.43 30.80 -19.04
CA SER A 2 -10.86 29.43 -19.02
C SER A 2 -9.77 29.23 -17.96
N GLU A 3 -8.78 30.11 -17.91
CA GLU A 3 -7.60 29.94 -17.04
C GLU A 3 -7.93 29.90 -15.54
N LEU A 4 -8.89 30.71 -15.08
CA LEU A 4 -9.34 30.68 -13.69
C LEU A 4 -10.03 29.36 -13.34
N MET A 5 -10.80 28.80 -14.28
CA MET A 5 -11.48 27.53 -14.08
C MET A 5 -10.51 26.35 -14.12
N GLU A 6 -9.52 26.40 -15.02
CA GLU A 6 -8.42 25.42 -15.07
C GLU A 6 -7.59 25.46 -13.78
N MET A 7 -7.25 26.65 -13.28
CA MET A 7 -6.53 26.79 -12.01
C MET A 7 -7.34 26.25 -10.83
N TYR A 8 -8.65 26.51 -10.79
CA TYR A 8 -9.53 25.96 -9.77
C TYR A 8 -9.62 24.44 -9.83
N GLN A 9 -9.76 23.87 -11.03
CA GLN A 9 -9.76 22.41 -11.22
C GLN A 9 -8.46 21.78 -10.74
N ALA A 10 -7.31 22.36 -11.12
CA ALA A 10 -6.00 21.88 -10.68
C ALA A 10 -5.85 21.94 -9.14
N TYR A 11 -6.36 22.99 -8.51
CA TYR A 11 -6.36 23.11 -7.04
C TYR A 11 -7.18 22.00 -6.38
N VAL A 12 -8.40 21.76 -6.86
CA VAL A 12 -9.28 20.70 -6.33
C VAL A 12 -8.67 19.32 -6.53
N GLU A 13 -8.04 19.06 -7.68
CA GLU A 13 -7.34 17.81 -7.95
C GLU A 13 -6.16 17.61 -6.99
N GLU A 14 -5.36 18.65 -6.76
CA GLU A 14 -4.25 18.57 -5.82
C GLU A 14 -4.73 18.34 -4.38
N GLU A 15 -5.78 19.04 -3.95
CA GLU A 15 -6.39 18.84 -2.62
C GLU A 15 -6.89 17.40 -2.47
N LYS A 16 -7.61 16.89 -3.48
CA LYS A 16 -8.06 15.49 -3.51
C LYS A 16 -6.89 14.52 -3.41
N ARG A 17 -5.78 14.79 -4.13
CA ARG A 17 -4.57 13.97 -4.09
C ARG A 17 -3.96 13.94 -2.68
N GLN A 18 -3.91 15.08 -1.99
CA GLN A 18 -3.40 15.15 -0.61
C GLN A 18 -4.26 14.30 0.34
N TRP A 19 -5.58 14.41 0.25
CA TRP A 19 -6.50 13.61 1.06
C TRP A 19 -6.36 12.11 0.79
N GLU A 20 -6.24 11.70 -0.48
CA GLU A 20 -6.02 10.30 -0.84
C GLU A 20 -4.73 9.75 -0.21
N MET A 21 -3.63 10.53 -0.22
CA MET A 21 -2.38 10.12 0.44
C MET A 21 -2.53 9.95 1.95
N GLU A 22 -3.25 10.86 2.61
CA GLU A 22 -3.48 10.76 4.05
C GLU A 22 -4.35 9.55 4.42
N TYR A 23 -5.38 9.28 3.61
CA TYR A 23 -6.22 8.10 3.75
C TYR A 23 -5.43 6.81 3.59
N ASP A 24 -4.58 6.73 2.56
CA ASP A 24 -3.70 5.57 2.32
C ASP A 24 -2.72 5.35 3.47
N ARG A 25 -2.07 6.42 3.95
CA ARG A 25 -1.18 6.36 5.12
C ARG A 25 -1.91 5.85 6.36
N THR A 26 -3.11 6.36 6.60
CA THR A 26 -3.92 5.98 7.77
C THR A 26 -4.36 4.51 7.67
N ALA A 27 -4.84 4.09 6.51
CA ALA A 27 -5.19 2.69 6.26
C ALA A 27 -3.99 1.75 6.46
N TRP A 28 -2.79 2.19 6.07
CA TRP A 28 -1.56 1.48 6.33
C TRP A 28 -1.32 1.25 7.82
N PHE A 29 -1.33 2.30 8.64
CA PHE A 29 -1.16 2.18 10.09
C PHE A 29 -2.24 1.34 10.75
N VAL A 30 -3.51 1.57 10.40
CA VAL A 30 -4.64 0.81 10.95
C VAL A 30 -4.51 -0.67 10.62
N SER A 31 -4.13 -1.02 9.38
CA SER A 31 -3.93 -2.41 9.00
C SER A 31 -2.85 -3.11 9.83
N HIS A 32 -1.76 -2.39 10.16
CA HIS A 32 -0.69 -2.92 11.01
C HIS A 32 -1.17 -3.15 12.45
N ILE A 33 -1.87 -2.18 13.03
CA ILE A 33 -2.42 -2.29 14.38
C ILE A 33 -3.41 -3.47 14.47
N MET A 34 -4.32 -3.57 13.50
CA MET A 34 -5.30 -4.66 13.44
C MET A 34 -4.61 -6.02 13.33
N ASN A 35 -3.60 -6.16 12.47
CA ASN A 35 -2.86 -7.40 12.31
C ASN A 35 -2.04 -7.75 13.56
N ALA A 36 -1.43 -6.76 14.22
CA ALA A 36 -0.66 -6.96 15.45
C ALA A 36 -1.55 -7.34 16.66
N SER A 37 -2.82 -6.94 16.67
CA SER A 37 -3.76 -7.26 17.75
C SER A 37 -4.09 -8.75 17.89
N GLY A 38 -3.72 -9.60 16.91
CA GLY A 38 -3.95 -11.05 16.94
C GLY A 38 -5.41 -11.48 16.75
N ASN A 39 -6.35 -10.53 16.62
CA ASN A 39 -7.79 -10.81 16.52
C ASN A 39 -8.23 -11.34 15.14
N TYR A 40 -7.39 -11.20 14.11
CA TYR A 40 -7.76 -11.51 12.74
C TYR A 40 -7.08 -12.79 12.24
N LYS A 41 -7.89 -13.79 11.82
CA LYS A 41 -7.42 -15.03 11.18
C LYS A 41 -6.74 -14.80 9.82
N ARG A 42 -7.03 -13.68 9.16
CA ARG A 42 -6.47 -13.31 7.85
C ARG A 42 -5.93 -11.89 7.94
N PRO A 43 -4.79 -11.58 7.30
CA PRO A 43 -4.24 -10.24 7.32
C PRO A 43 -5.20 -9.24 6.68
N ILE A 44 -5.42 -8.14 7.38
CA ILE A 44 -6.07 -6.93 6.89
C ILE A 44 -5.03 -6.13 6.11
N THR A 45 -5.38 -5.68 4.91
CA THR A 45 -4.52 -4.86 4.05
C THR A 45 -5.18 -3.49 3.85
N PRO A 46 -4.40 -2.43 3.55
CA PRO A 46 -4.96 -1.09 3.31
C PRO A 46 -6.04 -1.10 2.22
N ASP A 47 -5.83 -1.85 1.14
CA ASP A 47 -6.80 -1.97 0.04
C ASP A 47 -8.15 -2.53 0.49
N LYS A 48 -8.15 -3.46 1.46
CA LYS A 48 -9.38 -4.01 2.04
C LYS A 48 -10.10 -2.98 2.91
N LEU A 49 -9.37 -2.10 3.58
CA LEU A 49 -9.96 -1.05 4.43
C LEU A 49 -10.57 0.06 3.56
N LEU A 50 -9.94 0.36 2.43
CA LEU A 50 -10.36 1.42 1.52
C LEU A 50 -11.33 0.93 0.44
N ASN A 51 -11.70 -0.36 0.44
CA ASN A 51 -12.49 -0.99 -0.61
C ASN A 51 -11.98 -0.68 -2.02
N LYS A 52 -10.66 -0.48 -2.17
CA LYS A 52 -10.05 -0.31 -3.48
C LYS A 52 -10.32 -1.61 -4.25
N ALA A 53 -10.76 -1.48 -5.50
CA ALA A 53 -10.93 -2.64 -6.37
C ALA A 53 -9.67 -3.48 -6.26
N LYS A 54 -9.82 -4.79 -6.03
CA LYS A 54 -8.65 -5.68 -6.04
C LYS A 54 -8.02 -5.50 -7.41
N ASP A 55 -6.89 -4.80 -7.47
CA ASP A 55 -5.96 -5.02 -8.56
C ASP A 55 -5.81 -6.53 -8.65
N SER A 56 -5.96 -7.05 -9.86
CA SER A 56 -5.95 -8.47 -10.17
C SER A 56 -4.55 -9.05 -10.01
N ASN A 57 -3.89 -8.75 -8.88
CA ASN A 57 -2.63 -9.31 -8.51
C ASN A 57 -2.91 -10.78 -8.22
N PRO A 58 -2.44 -11.70 -9.09
CA PRO A 58 -2.69 -13.11 -8.89
C PRO A 58 -2.13 -13.50 -7.52
N ARG A 59 -2.87 -14.33 -6.79
CA ARG A 59 -2.42 -14.83 -5.48
C ARG A 59 -1.11 -15.57 -5.68
N VAL A 60 -0.01 -14.94 -5.27
CA VAL A 60 1.31 -15.57 -5.24
C VAL A 60 1.25 -16.79 -4.32
N THR A 61 1.60 -17.94 -4.89
CA THR A 61 1.63 -19.25 -4.23
C THR A 61 2.66 -19.27 -3.10
N ILE A 62 2.54 -20.24 -2.19
CA ILE A 62 3.46 -20.36 -1.03
C ILE A 62 4.90 -20.56 -1.51
N GLU A 63 5.09 -21.30 -2.60
CA GLU A 63 6.40 -21.61 -3.19
C GLU A 63 7.08 -20.35 -3.73
N GLU A 64 6.35 -19.51 -4.45
CA GLU A 64 6.84 -18.21 -4.97
C GLU A 64 7.20 -17.24 -3.83
N ARG A 65 6.47 -17.27 -2.71
CA ARG A 65 6.82 -16.47 -1.52
C ARG A 65 8.11 -16.94 -0.87
N GLN A 66 8.34 -18.25 -0.80
CA GLN A 66 9.58 -18.79 -0.25
C GLN A 66 10.78 -18.50 -1.15
N ALA A 67 10.60 -18.54 -2.47
CA ALA A 67 11.64 -18.19 -3.43
C ALA A 67 12.05 -16.71 -3.30
N THR A 68 11.08 -15.79 -3.27
CA THR A 68 11.34 -14.36 -3.09
C THR A 68 11.99 -14.05 -1.74
N LEU A 69 11.58 -14.74 -0.67
CA LEU A 69 12.18 -14.57 0.66
C LEU A 69 13.65 -15.02 0.70
N LYS A 70 13.99 -16.14 0.06
CA LYS A 70 15.39 -16.59 -0.09
C LYS A 70 16.22 -15.61 -0.93
N GLU A 71 15.66 -15.08 -2.00
CA GLU A 71 16.33 -14.11 -2.86
C GLU A 71 16.61 -12.79 -2.12
N LEU A 72 15.64 -12.31 -1.33
CA LEU A 72 15.79 -11.13 -0.48
C LEU A 72 16.87 -11.37 0.59
N GLN A 73 16.84 -12.51 1.28
CA GLN A 73 17.87 -12.87 2.27
C GLN A 73 19.28 -12.85 1.67
N ALA A 74 19.45 -13.42 0.48
CA ALA A 74 20.74 -13.42 -0.22
C ALA A 74 21.21 -12.01 -0.61
N LYS A 75 20.28 -11.13 -1.04
CA LYS A 75 20.60 -9.72 -1.36
C LYS A 75 21.03 -8.96 -0.11
N PHE A 76 20.31 -9.06 1.00
CA PHE A 76 20.64 -8.33 2.23
C PHE A 76 21.87 -8.87 2.97
N GLN A 77 22.15 -10.18 2.91
CA GLN A 77 23.38 -10.75 3.47
C GLN A 77 24.63 -10.33 2.69
N LYS A 78 24.53 -10.12 1.37
CA LYS A 78 25.65 -9.57 0.58
C LYS A 78 25.97 -8.14 0.95
N THR A 79 24.98 -7.31 1.24
CA THR A 79 25.17 -5.90 1.61
C THR A 79 25.67 -5.72 3.04
N ALA A 80 25.46 -6.69 3.93
CA ALA A 80 25.93 -6.65 5.32
C ALA A 80 27.40 -7.07 5.50
N ASN A 81 27.99 -7.73 4.50
CA ASN A 81 29.38 -8.21 4.51
C ASN A 81 30.31 -7.38 3.61
N GLN A 82 29.89 -6.17 3.22
CA GLN A 82 30.72 -5.12 2.60
C GLN A 82 30.84 -3.94 3.55
#